data_AF-A0A1F9X4U9-F1
#
_entry.id   AF-A0A1F9X4U9-F1
#
_cell.length_a   1.000
_cell.length_b   1.000
_cell.length_c   1.000
_cell.angle_alpha   90.00
_cell.angle_beta   90.00
_cell.angle_gamma   90.00
#
_symmetry.space_group_name_H-M   'P 1'
#
loop_
_entity.id
_entity.type
_entity.pdbx_description
1 polymer ?
#
loop_
_entity_poly.entity_id
_entity_poly.type
_entity_poly.pdbx_seq_one_letter_code
_entity_poly.pdbx_strand_id
1 'polypeptide(L)'
;MEIKPHKILLVWQKSVELAGKVYMFTKQFPVEEKYGLVQLSFLFVFFILIASSLCYAGEGTSGAQFLKIDMGVRATGMGGAYAGISDDGIGINWNPAGLVQNNFKEINFIYNRYIQETNCQYLSYFQPVKKGSRIIYFGGSVYSLSNSEIQGYNNSGARTTKLNYSDTLVALTYAQEITKQISFGINMKYISEGIASVSAAAVCGDLGLLYRPVNANKLSLGLNIQNLGSGIKFINDSASLPMNIKLGMGYKLLKDNLVMGLDYNQPNDNQGHISLGLEYWITKLIGFRVGYKGASGGDLGSGLRFGFGFLNKNIGVDYAFTPYSVLGDAHQLGLKIRFEGVSKFPTPPQKKAVKFPTPQKKPKFPVPPQFKDKY
;
A
#
# COMPACT_ATOMS: atom_id res chain seq x y z
N MET A 1 -8.08 40.12 11.82
CA MET A 1 -7.62 39.15 12.83
C MET A 1 -6.09 39.13 12.78
N GLU A 2 -5.42 40.00 13.55
CA GLU A 2 -3.95 40.11 13.54
C GLU A 2 -3.32 38.91 14.25
N ILE A 3 -2.66 38.03 13.50
CA ILE A 3 -1.87 36.95 14.08
C ILE A 3 -0.62 37.58 14.69
N LYS A 4 -0.60 37.69 16.02
CA LYS A 4 0.52 38.30 16.77
C LYS A 4 1.87 37.63 16.40
N PRO A 5 2.93 38.39 16.05
CA PRO A 5 4.24 37.88 15.63
C PRO A 5 4.90 36.95 16.67
N HIS A 6 4.51 37.03 17.94
CA HIS A 6 4.96 36.15 19.02
C HIS A 6 4.62 34.67 18.77
N LYS A 7 3.49 34.33 18.13
CA LYS A 7 3.13 32.92 17.87
C LYS A 7 4.04 32.29 16.81
N ILE A 8 4.41 33.07 15.79
CA ILE A 8 5.32 32.64 14.71
C ILE A 8 6.73 32.40 15.28
N LEU A 9 7.22 33.31 16.12
CA LEU A 9 8.50 33.17 16.83
C LEU A 9 8.54 31.92 17.72
N LEU A 10 7.45 31.62 18.42
CA LEU A 10 7.36 30.44 19.28
C LEU A 10 7.37 29.12 18.49
N VAL A 11 6.69 29.09 17.35
CA VAL A 11 6.72 27.95 16.42
C VAL A 11 8.13 27.77 15.86
N TRP A 12 8.80 28.85 15.48
CA TRP A 12 10.17 28.80 14.97
C TRP A 12 11.15 28.27 16.03
N GLN A 13 11.07 28.79 17.26
CA GLN A 13 11.92 28.37 18.37
C GLN A 13 11.73 26.89 18.73
N LYS A 14 10.47 26.42 18.80
CA LYS A 14 10.18 25.00 19.03
C LYS A 14 10.63 24.10 17.88
N SER A 15 10.59 24.61 16.65
CA SER A 15 11.05 23.85 15.46
C SER A 15 12.56 23.65 15.49
N VAL A 16 13.33 24.68 15.88
CA VAL A 16 14.79 24.60 16.04
C VAL A 16 15.17 23.67 17.19
N GLU A 17 14.45 23.72 18.31
CA GLU A 17 14.68 22.82 19.45
C GLU A 17 14.42 21.36 19.09
N LEU A 18 13.34 21.09 18.35
CA LEU A 18 13.02 19.76 17.83
C LEU A 18 14.12 19.27 16.87
N ALA A 19 14.58 20.12 15.95
CA ALA A 19 15.67 19.79 15.04
C ALA A 19 16.96 19.43 15.80
N GLY A 20 17.30 20.17 16.86
CA GLY A 20 18.44 19.86 17.73
C GLY A 20 18.30 18.51 18.44
N LYS A 21 17.12 18.18 18.96
CA LYS A 21 16.83 16.89 19.60
C LYS A 21 16.93 15.72 18.61
N VAL A 22 16.39 15.89 17.39
CA VAL A 22 16.50 14.91 16.31
C VAL A 22 17.96 14.70 15.90
N TYR A 23 18.76 15.76 15.82
CA TYR A 23 20.20 15.66 15.52
C TYR A 23 20.96 14.86 16.58
N MET A 24 20.70 15.10 17.87
CA MET A 24 21.37 14.37 18.95
C MET A 24 20.99 12.88 18.97
N PHE A 25 19.73 12.55 18.67
CA PHE A 25 19.27 11.16 18.55
C PHE A 25 19.88 10.45 17.34
N THR A 26 19.93 11.10 16.17
CA THR A 26 20.50 10.51 14.96
C THR A 26 22.01 10.26 15.07
N LYS A 27 22.70 10.92 16.01
CA LYS A 27 24.14 10.71 16.28
C LYS A 27 24.46 9.31 16.83
N GLN A 28 23.47 8.56 17.32
CA GLN A 28 23.64 7.21 17.88
C GLN A 28 23.69 6.08 16.83
N PHE A 29 23.29 6.35 15.59
CA PHE A 29 23.28 5.34 14.51
C PHE A 29 24.66 5.14 13.85
N PRO A 30 24.92 4.02 13.16
CA PRO A 30 26.12 3.83 12.35
C PRO A 30 26.28 4.92 11.28
N VAL A 31 27.52 5.26 10.90
CA VAL A 31 27.83 6.38 9.98
C VAL A 31 27.12 6.22 8.62
N GLU A 32 26.99 5.01 8.10
CA GLU A 32 26.28 4.71 6.85
C GLU A 32 24.77 5.03 6.92
N GLU A 33 24.15 4.87 8.09
CA GLU A 33 22.72 5.17 8.30
C GLU A 33 22.49 6.67 8.55
N LYS A 34 23.50 7.41 9.08
CA LYS A 34 23.40 8.86 9.33
C LYS A 34 23.18 9.69 8.06
N TYR A 35 23.92 9.39 6.99
CA TYR A 35 23.77 10.13 5.73
C TYR A 35 22.38 9.93 5.11
N GLY A 36 21.83 8.72 5.22
CA GLY A 36 20.46 8.43 4.80
C GLY A 36 19.42 9.20 5.62
N LEU A 37 19.57 9.25 6.94
CA LEU A 37 18.65 9.99 7.84
C LEU A 37 18.68 11.50 7.62
N VAL A 38 19.84 12.08 7.35
CA VAL A 38 19.96 13.52 7.04
C VAL A 38 19.31 13.83 5.69
N GLN A 39 19.57 13.03 4.65
CA GLN A 39 18.92 13.16 3.34
C GLN A 39 17.40 13.00 3.44
N LEU A 40 16.92 12.03 4.22
CA LEU A 40 15.51 11.82 4.50
C LEU A 40 14.89 13.05 5.17
N SER A 41 15.59 13.67 6.13
CA SER A 41 15.11 14.86 6.82
C SER A 41 14.98 16.06 5.87
N PHE A 42 15.94 16.27 4.96
CA PHE A 42 15.83 17.29 3.92
C PHE A 42 14.70 17.02 2.93
N LEU A 43 14.55 15.76 2.48
CA LEU A 43 13.45 15.35 1.61
C LEU A 43 12.09 15.51 2.29
N PHE A 44 12.01 15.22 3.59
CA PHE A 44 10.81 15.39 4.39
C PHE A 44 10.41 16.87 4.51
N VAL A 45 11.37 17.76 4.78
CA VAL A 45 11.12 19.21 4.83
C VAL A 45 10.70 19.72 3.45
N PHE A 46 11.39 19.29 2.38
CA PHE A 46 11.03 19.66 1.01
C PHE A 46 9.63 19.16 0.62
N PHE A 47 9.28 17.95 1.02
CA PHE A 47 7.95 17.38 0.83
C PHE A 47 6.88 18.20 1.56
N ILE A 48 7.11 18.60 2.80
CA ILE A 48 6.19 19.46 3.57
C ILE A 48 5.99 20.81 2.86
N LEU A 49 7.07 21.40 2.33
CA LEU A 49 6.97 22.66 1.59
C LEU A 49 6.10 22.53 0.33
N ILE A 50 6.26 21.44 -0.44
CA ILE A 50 5.41 21.17 -1.61
C ILE A 50 3.96 20.87 -1.20
N ALA A 51 3.75 20.09 -0.14
CA ALA A 51 2.41 19.79 0.37
C ALA A 51 1.68 21.06 0.80
N SER A 52 2.38 22.00 1.44
CA SER A 52 1.79 23.27 1.91
C SER A 52 1.33 24.19 0.77
N SER A 53 1.99 24.14 -0.41
CA SER A 53 1.59 24.95 -1.57
C SER A 53 0.42 24.37 -2.36
N LEU A 54 0.07 23.10 -2.13
CA LEU A 54 -1.06 22.42 -2.77
C LEU A 54 -2.37 22.52 -1.97
N CYS A 55 -2.36 23.16 -0.80
CA CYS A 55 -3.47 23.20 0.17
C CYS A 55 -4.64 24.15 -0.22
N TYR A 56 -4.96 24.28 -1.51
CA TYR A 56 -6.09 25.08 -2.00
C TYR A 56 -7.10 24.19 -2.73
N ALA A 57 -7.95 23.50 -1.96
CA ALA A 57 -9.19 22.91 -2.47
C ALA A 57 -10.31 23.19 -1.47
N GLY A 58 -11.44 23.70 -1.97
CA GLY A 58 -12.66 23.87 -1.19
C GLY A 58 -13.36 22.55 -0.93
N GLU A 59 -14.26 22.53 0.05
CA GLU A 59 -15.15 21.40 0.30
C GLU A 59 -16.13 21.26 -0.87
N GLY A 60 -16.30 20.04 -1.38
CA GLY A 60 -17.17 19.73 -2.51
C GLY A 60 -17.89 18.40 -2.32
N THR A 61 -18.81 18.07 -3.22
CA THR A 61 -19.54 16.81 -3.21
C THR A 61 -19.22 15.99 -4.45
N SER A 62 -18.79 14.74 -4.27
CA SER A 62 -18.63 13.76 -5.36
C SER A 62 -19.64 12.61 -5.23
N GLY A 63 -19.88 11.87 -6.31
CA GLY A 63 -20.53 10.56 -6.26
C GLY A 63 -19.54 9.48 -5.80
N ALA A 64 -19.96 8.21 -5.77
CA ALA A 64 -19.07 7.07 -5.50
C ALA A 64 -18.20 7.21 -4.24
N GLN A 65 -18.79 7.66 -3.12
CA GLN A 65 -18.05 7.94 -1.88
C GLN A 65 -17.35 6.70 -1.30
N PHE A 66 -17.84 5.49 -1.61
CA PHE A 66 -17.22 4.23 -1.21
C PHE A 66 -15.78 4.07 -1.72
N LEU A 67 -15.39 4.77 -2.78
CA LEU A 67 -14.02 4.78 -3.32
C LEU A 67 -12.99 5.43 -2.38
N LYS A 68 -13.44 6.20 -1.38
CA LYS A 68 -12.57 6.83 -0.38
C LYS A 68 -12.25 5.93 0.82
N ILE A 69 -12.94 4.80 0.95
CA ILE A 69 -12.70 3.86 2.04
C ILE A 69 -11.34 3.19 1.80
N ASP A 70 -10.47 3.25 2.82
CA ASP A 70 -9.13 2.69 2.73
C ASP A 70 -9.22 1.16 2.50
N MET A 71 -8.87 0.72 1.29
CA MET A 71 -8.81 -0.70 0.93
C MET A 71 -7.42 -1.26 1.26
N GLY A 72 -7.34 -2.45 1.85
CA GLY A 72 -6.06 -3.07 2.16
C GLY A 72 -5.71 -2.99 3.62
N VAL A 73 -5.57 -4.13 4.28
CA VAL A 73 -5.31 -4.19 5.72
C VAL A 73 -3.97 -3.55 6.08
N ARG A 74 -2.92 -3.88 5.32
CA ARG A 74 -1.58 -3.30 5.48
C ARG A 74 -1.60 -1.78 5.27
N ALA A 75 -2.19 -1.31 4.17
CA ALA A 75 -2.24 0.11 3.85
C ALA A 75 -3.07 0.92 4.86
N THR A 76 -4.19 0.35 5.33
CA THR A 76 -5.02 0.94 6.38
C THR A 76 -4.24 1.06 7.69
N GLY A 77 -3.52 0.01 8.10
CA GLY A 77 -2.65 0.04 9.29
C GLY A 77 -1.49 1.04 9.18
N MET A 78 -1.15 1.47 7.97
CA MET A 78 -0.15 2.51 7.66
C MET A 78 -0.75 3.91 7.51
N GLY A 79 -2.02 4.11 7.92
CA GLY A 79 -2.68 5.42 7.83
C GLY A 79 -3.01 5.86 6.41
N GLY A 80 -2.95 4.94 5.44
CA GLY A 80 -3.07 5.24 4.01
C GLY A 80 -1.81 5.81 3.36
N ALA A 81 -0.67 5.80 4.06
CA ALA A 81 0.64 6.16 3.49
C ALA A 81 1.20 4.99 2.67
N TYR A 82 0.83 4.91 1.40
CA TYR A 82 1.11 3.72 0.58
C TYR A 82 1.47 4.01 -0.88
N ALA A 83 1.38 5.24 -1.40
CA ALA A 83 1.73 5.52 -2.80
C ALA A 83 3.20 5.24 -3.12
N GLY A 84 4.11 5.58 -2.20
CA GLY A 84 5.54 5.28 -2.34
C GLY A 84 5.89 3.83 -1.99
N ILE A 85 5.13 3.20 -1.08
CA ILE A 85 5.41 1.83 -0.60
C ILE A 85 4.90 0.80 -1.61
N SER A 86 3.58 0.73 -1.82
CA SER A 86 2.82 -0.06 -2.82
C SER A 86 3.51 -1.32 -3.38
N ASP A 87 4.10 -2.17 -2.53
CA ASP A 87 4.95 -3.30 -2.93
C ASP A 87 4.29 -4.68 -2.75
N ASP A 88 2.96 -4.71 -2.71
CA ASP A 88 2.15 -5.94 -2.69
C ASP A 88 0.88 -5.83 -3.55
N GLY A 89 0.06 -6.89 -3.60
CA GLY A 89 -1.10 -6.96 -4.49
C GLY A 89 -2.19 -5.93 -4.22
N ILE A 90 -2.19 -5.32 -3.03
CA ILE A 90 -3.06 -4.21 -2.68
C ILE A 90 -2.66 -2.93 -3.43
N GLY A 91 -1.46 -2.89 -3.99
CA GLY A 91 -0.97 -1.78 -4.80
C GLY A 91 -1.86 -1.42 -6.00
N ILE A 92 -2.70 -2.36 -6.47
CA ILE A 92 -3.78 -2.10 -7.42
C ILE A 92 -4.61 -0.88 -7.00
N ASN A 93 -4.93 -0.72 -5.71
CA ASN A 93 -5.78 0.38 -5.24
C ASN A 93 -5.02 1.67 -4.89
N TRP A 94 -3.72 1.59 -4.62
CA TRP A 94 -2.95 2.71 -4.03
C TRP A 94 -1.96 3.36 -4.99
N ASN A 95 -1.21 2.55 -5.74
CA ASN A 95 -0.35 3.00 -6.83
C ASN A 95 0.02 1.78 -7.70
N PRO A 96 -0.59 1.61 -8.88
CA PRO A 96 -0.34 0.44 -9.73
C PRO A 96 1.12 0.35 -10.18
N ALA A 97 1.85 1.47 -10.28
CA ALA A 97 3.28 1.45 -10.61
C ALA A 97 4.14 0.75 -9.54
N GLY A 98 3.62 0.66 -8.32
CA GLY A 98 4.24 -0.04 -7.20
C GLY A 98 4.36 -1.56 -7.39
N LEU A 99 3.44 -2.17 -8.16
CA LEU A 99 3.36 -3.62 -8.35
C LEU A 99 4.64 -4.23 -8.90
N VAL A 100 5.45 -3.44 -9.62
CA VAL A 100 6.75 -3.87 -10.15
C VAL A 100 7.77 -4.28 -9.07
N GLN A 101 7.48 -3.95 -7.82
CA GLN A 101 8.29 -4.31 -6.67
C GLN A 101 8.01 -5.75 -6.19
N ASN A 102 6.86 -6.33 -6.55
CA ASN A 102 6.46 -7.67 -6.11
C ASN A 102 6.64 -8.72 -7.20
N ASN A 103 7.59 -9.62 -7.00
CA ASN A 103 7.93 -10.68 -7.96
C ASN A 103 7.15 -11.98 -7.77
N PHE A 104 6.27 -12.06 -6.77
CA PHE A 104 5.42 -13.23 -6.55
C PHE A 104 4.10 -13.06 -7.29
N LYS A 105 3.38 -14.15 -7.55
CA LYS A 105 1.94 -14.04 -7.83
C LYS A 105 1.23 -13.97 -6.49
N GLU A 106 0.17 -13.20 -6.37
CA GLU A 106 -0.52 -13.04 -5.09
C GLU A 106 -2.03 -12.99 -5.28
N ILE A 107 -2.73 -13.68 -4.41
CA ILE A 107 -4.17 -13.53 -4.20
C ILE A 107 -4.34 -12.84 -2.85
N ASN A 108 -5.17 -11.81 -2.78
CA ASN A 108 -5.56 -11.21 -1.50
C ASN A 108 -7.08 -11.24 -1.37
N PHE A 109 -7.55 -11.71 -0.22
CA PHE A 109 -8.93 -11.58 0.23
C PHE A 109 -8.96 -10.67 1.45
N ILE A 110 -9.89 -9.71 1.49
CA ILE A 110 -10.07 -8.82 2.63
C ILE A 110 -11.55 -8.70 2.93
N TYR A 111 -11.86 -8.83 4.22
CA TYR A 111 -13.16 -8.52 4.77
C TYR A 111 -13.01 -7.34 5.73
N ASN A 112 -13.78 -6.29 5.51
CA ASN A 112 -13.84 -5.08 6.32
C ASN A 112 -15.22 -4.98 6.94
N ARG A 113 -15.31 -5.11 8.27
CA ARG A 113 -16.48 -4.67 9.02
C ARG A 113 -16.30 -3.18 9.26
N TYR A 114 -16.95 -2.38 8.44
CA TYR A 114 -16.92 -0.93 8.52
C TYR A 114 -17.99 -0.42 9.49
N ILE A 115 -18.07 0.89 9.65
CA ILE A 115 -19.03 1.54 10.55
C ILE A 115 -20.48 1.33 10.05
N GLN A 116 -21.45 1.40 10.97
CA GLN A 116 -22.90 1.32 10.69
C GLN A 116 -23.32 0.08 9.90
N GLU A 117 -22.81 -1.10 10.28
CA GLU A 117 -23.12 -2.39 9.63
C GLU A 117 -22.78 -2.46 8.13
N THR A 118 -21.95 -1.53 7.66
CA THR A 118 -21.42 -1.58 6.30
C THR A 118 -20.33 -2.62 6.23
N ASN A 119 -20.45 -3.56 5.30
CA ASN A 119 -19.46 -4.59 5.06
C ASN A 119 -18.80 -4.33 3.73
N CYS A 120 -17.46 -4.42 3.70
CA CYS A 120 -16.73 -4.36 2.45
C CYS A 120 -15.93 -5.64 2.24
N GLN A 121 -15.97 -6.16 1.02
CA GLN A 121 -15.26 -7.36 0.60
C GLN A 121 -14.35 -7.01 -0.57
N TYR A 122 -13.12 -7.50 -0.53
CA TYR A 122 -12.15 -7.26 -1.58
C TYR A 122 -11.45 -8.56 -1.95
N LEU A 123 -11.41 -8.85 -3.25
CA LEU A 123 -10.63 -9.93 -3.83
C LEU A 123 -9.71 -9.34 -4.88
N SER A 124 -8.44 -9.72 -4.86
CA SER A 124 -7.50 -9.37 -5.92
C SER A 124 -6.61 -10.54 -6.30
N TYR A 125 -6.15 -10.48 -7.53
CA TYR A 125 -5.07 -11.31 -8.04
C TYR A 125 -4.11 -10.43 -8.83
N PHE A 126 -2.80 -10.67 -8.65
CA PHE A 126 -1.81 -10.10 -9.55
C PHE A 126 -0.72 -11.12 -9.88
N GLN A 127 -0.09 -10.92 -11.04
CA GLN A 127 1.00 -11.77 -11.51
C GLN A 127 2.05 -10.98 -12.33
N PRO A 128 3.34 -11.23 -12.06
CA PRO A 128 4.41 -10.85 -12.97
C PRO A 128 4.55 -11.86 -14.11
N VAL A 129 4.78 -11.36 -15.32
CA VAL A 129 5.01 -12.14 -16.54
C VAL A 129 6.27 -11.64 -17.21
N LYS A 130 7.24 -12.54 -17.41
CA LYS A 130 8.48 -12.22 -18.12
C LYS A 130 8.24 -12.21 -19.63
N LYS A 131 8.55 -11.11 -20.30
CA LYS A 131 8.49 -10.95 -21.77
C LYS A 131 9.83 -10.42 -22.28
N GLY A 132 10.69 -11.33 -22.75
CA GLY A 132 12.06 -11.02 -23.13
C GLY A 132 12.90 -10.56 -21.92
N SER A 133 13.50 -9.36 -22.01
CA SER A 133 14.28 -8.74 -20.94
C SER A 133 13.44 -7.95 -19.93
N ARG A 134 12.14 -7.79 -20.16
CA ARG A 134 11.23 -6.99 -19.33
C ARG A 134 10.26 -7.89 -18.56
N ILE A 135 9.79 -7.40 -17.41
CA ILE A 135 8.70 -8.01 -16.65
C ILE A 135 7.50 -7.07 -16.73
N ILE A 136 6.36 -7.64 -17.11
CA ILE A 136 5.07 -6.97 -17.16
C ILE A 136 4.24 -7.51 -16.00
N TYR A 137 3.49 -6.64 -15.33
CA TYR A 137 2.67 -7.00 -14.19
C TYR A 137 1.21 -6.79 -14.57
N PHE A 138 0.42 -7.85 -14.44
CA PHE A 138 -1.03 -7.82 -14.67
C PHE A 138 -1.74 -8.12 -13.37
N GLY A 139 -2.87 -7.48 -13.14
CA GLY A 139 -3.72 -7.80 -12.01
C GLY A 139 -5.15 -7.42 -12.25
N GLY A 140 -6.01 -7.84 -11.33
CA GLY A 140 -7.37 -7.39 -11.26
C GLY A 140 -7.91 -7.53 -9.86
N SER A 141 -8.95 -6.76 -9.57
CA SER A 141 -9.64 -6.83 -8.30
C SER A 141 -11.12 -6.57 -8.41
N VAL A 142 -11.86 -7.12 -7.47
CA VAL A 142 -13.27 -6.84 -7.23
C VAL A 142 -13.39 -6.34 -5.80
N TYR A 143 -14.01 -5.18 -5.64
CA TYR A 143 -14.38 -4.60 -4.37
C TYR A 143 -15.89 -4.48 -4.34
N SER A 144 -16.53 -4.98 -3.28
CA SER A 144 -17.96 -4.84 -3.06
C SER A 144 -18.19 -4.22 -1.70
N LEU A 145 -19.10 -3.27 -1.64
CA LEU A 145 -19.61 -2.71 -0.41
C LEU A 145 -21.11 -3.01 -0.34
N SER A 146 -21.56 -3.53 0.79
CA SER A 146 -22.97 -3.75 1.07
C SER A 146 -23.30 -3.33 2.49
N ASN A 147 -24.54 -2.91 2.71
CA ASN A 147 -25.06 -2.64 4.04
C ASN A 147 -26.26 -3.55 4.31
N SER A 148 -26.56 -3.76 5.59
CA SER A 148 -27.87 -4.21 6.04
C SER A 148 -28.98 -3.32 5.48
N GLU A 149 -30.20 -3.85 5.45
CA GLU A 149 -31.39 -3.11 5.07
C GLU A 149 -31.58 -1.82 5.91
N ILE A 150 -31.55 -0.66 5.27
CA ILE A 150 -31.77 0.65 5.90
C ILE A 150 -33.26 1.00 5.82
N GLN A 151 -33.82 1.57 6.89
CA GLN A 151 -35.22 2.01 6.89
C GLN A 151 -35.43 3.16 5.88
N GLY A 152 -36.28 2.95 4.88
CA GLY A 152 -36.70 4.00 3.95
C GLY A 152 -37.75 4.94 4.55
N TYR A 153 -37.82 6.16 4.03
CA TYR A 153 -38.81 7.18 4.38
C TYR A 153 -39.30 7.91 3.14
N ASN A 154 -40.57 8.33 3.12
CA ASN A 154 -41.12 9.19 2.07
C ASN A 154 -40.99 10.69 2.44
N ASN A 155 -41.42 11.58 1.55
CA ASN A 155 -41.35 13.03 1.75
C ASN A 155 -42.16 13.55 2.95
N SER A 156 -43.09 12.75 3.48
CA SER A 156 -43.85 13.06 4.71
C SER A 156 -43.21 12.51 5.99
N GLY A 157 -42.04 11.86 5.89
CA GLY A 157 -41.36 11.22 7.02
C GLY A 157 -41.98 9.89 7.46
N ALA A 158 -42.95 9.35 6.70
CA ALA A 158 -43.52 8.04 6.98
C ALA A 158 -42.57 6.93 6.51
N ARG A 159 -42.48 5.86 7.32
CA ARG A 159 -41.65 4.69 7.01
C ARG A 159 -42.12 4.02 5.72
N THR A 160 -41.19 3.71 4.83
CA THR A 160 -41.41 2.91 3.61
C THR A 160 -40.75 1.54 3.74
N THR A 161 -40.68 0.78 2.64
CA THR A 161 -39.91 -0.46 2.59
C THR A 161 -38.45 -0.19 2.92
N LYS A 162 -37.80 -1.16 3.55
CA LYS A 162 -36.36 -1.08 3.76
C LYS A 162 -35.63 -1.15 2.43
N LEU A 163 -34.51 -0.44 2.35
CA LEU A 163 -33.71 -0.27 1.15
C LEU A 163 -32.37 -0.98 1.34
N ASN A 164 -31.93 -1.66 0.28
CA ASN A 164 -30.61 -2.24 0.20
C ASN A 164 -29.67 -1.31 -0.58
N TYR A 165 -28.43 -1.28 -0.14
CA TYR A 165 -27.33 -0.55 -0.75
C TYR A 165 -26.23 -1.52 -1.14
N SER A 166 -25.79 -1.46 -2.39
CA SER A 166 -24.72 -2.31 -2.90
C SER A 166 -23.91 -1.57 -3.95
N ASP A 167 -22.61 -1.45 -3.70
CA ASP A 167 -21.65 -0.92 -4.67
C ASP A 167 -20.67 -2.00 -5.07
N THR A 168 -20.17 -1.90 -6.29
CA THR A 168 -19.12 -2.75 -6.82
C THR A 168 -18.14 -1.94 -7.64
N LEU A 169 -16.85 -2.19 -7.42
CA LEU A 169 -15.74 -1.70 -8.23
C LEU A 169 -14.97 -2.91 -8.76
N VAL A 170 -14.85 -3.00 -10.08
CA VAL A 170 -13.96 -3.95 -10.76
C VAL A 170 -12.80 -3.17 -11.33
N ALA A 171 -11.57 -3.63 -11.10
CA ALA A 171 -10.37 -3.02 -11.64
C ALA A 171 -9.53 -4.04 -12.41
N LEU A 172 -8.95 -3.61 -13.53
CA LEU A 172 -7.89 -4.30 -14.25
C LEU A 172 -6.64 -3.44 -14.24
N THR A 173 -5.49 -4.06 -14.02
CA THR A 173 -4.23 -3.36 -13.79
C THR A 173 -3.15 -3.84 -14.75
N TYR A 174 -2.39 -2.87 -15.27
CA TYR A 174 -1.15 -3.07 -15.99
C TYR A 174 -0.05 -2.26 -15.34
N ALA A 175 1.13 -2.85 -15.12
CA ALA A 175 2.30 -2.10 -14.67
C ALA A 175 3.60 -2.63 -15.27
N GLN A 176 4.59 -1.75 -15.42
CA GLN A 176 5.88 -2.08 -16.00
C GLN A 176 6.98 -1.10 -15.58
N GLU A 177 8.21 -1.59 -15.50
CA GLU A 177 9.42 -0.75 -15.43
C GLU A 177 9.67 -0.12 -16.82
N ILE A 178 9.82 1.21 -16.87
CA ILE A 178 10.24 1.96 -18.07
C ILE A 178 11.76 1.98 -18.13
N THR A 179 12.37 2.35 -17.01
CA THR A 179 13.82 2.38 -16.81
C THR A 179 14.15 1.66 -15.50
N LYS A 180 15.45 1.53 -15.17
CA LYS A 180 15.87 0.96 -13.87
C LYS A 180 15.37 1.76 -12.67
N GLN A 181 14.96 3.01 -12.87
CA GLN A 181 14.54 3.93 -11.82
C GLN A 181 13.05 4.27 -11.88
N ILE A 182 12.46 4.32 -13.07
CA ILE A 182 11.09 4.78 -13.29
C ILE A 182 10.21 3.62 -13.72
N SER A 183 9.08 3.48 -13.04
CA SER A 183 8.03 2.52 -13.35
C SER A 183 6.71 3.24 -13.49
N PHE A 184 5.81 2.66 -14.27
CA PHE A 184 4.45 3.16 -14.43
C PHE A 184 3.43 2.05 -14.24
N GLY A 185 2.21 2.45 -13.94
CA GLY A 185 1.06 1.56 -13.89
C GLY A 185 -0.22 2.29 -14.24
N ILE A 186 -1.18 1.53 -14.75
CA ILE A 186 -2.49 2.03 -15.18
C ILE A 186 -3.55 1.08 -14.66
N ASN A 187 -4.64 1.63 -14.15
CA ASN A 187 -5.85 0.88 -13.86
C ASN A 187 -6.97 1.29 -14.80
N MET A 188 -7.78 0.33 -15.22
CA MET A 188 -9.10 0.55 -15.80
C MET A 188 -10.14 0.04 -14.80
N LYS A 189 -11.12 0.87 -14.47
CA LYS A 189 -12.08 0.63 -13.41
C LYS A 189 -13.52 0.76 -13.91
N TYR A 190 -14.35 -0.19 -13.54
CA TYR A 190 -15.80 -0.12 -13.71
C TYR A 190 -16.45 -0.04 -12.34
N ILE A 191 -17.27 0.98 -12.14
CA ILE A 191 -18.01 1.27 -10.91
C ILE A 191 -19.48 1.02 -11.20
N SER A 192 -20.15 0.34 -10.27
CA SER A 192 -21.60 0.21 -10.23
C SER A 192 -22.07 0.53 -8.81
N GLU A 193 -23.02 1.46 -8.69
CA GLU A 193 -23.70 1.79 -7.45
C GLU A 193 -25.18 1.41 -7.57
N GLY A 194 -25.73 0.79 -6.53
CA GLY A 194 -27.11 0.31 -6.50
C GLY A 194 -27.80 0.73 -5.21
N ILE A 195 -28.91 1.46 -5.35
CA ILE A 195 -29.77 1.88 -4.24
C ILE A 195 -31.20 1.49 -4.57
N ALA A 196 -31.77 0.58 -3.79
CA ALA A 196 -33.12 0.06 -4.02
C ALA A 196 -33.30 -0.48 -5.46
N SER A 197 -34.16 0.14 -6.28
CA SER A 197 -34.42 -0.24 -7.68
C SER A 197 -33.64 0.60 -8.71
N VAL A 198 -32.75 1.50 -8.27
CA VAL A 198 -31.99 2.40 -9.13
C VAL A 198 -30.51 2.01 -9.11
N SER A 199 -29.92 1.92 -10.29
CA SER A 199 -28.49 1.65 -10.47
C SER A 199 -27.83 2.75 -11.29
N ALA A 200 -26.58 3.04 -10.98
CA ALA A 200 -25.72 3.90 -11.77
C ALA A 200 -24.38 3.18 -12.04
N ALA A 201 -23.72 3.57 -13.13
CA ALA A 201 -22.41 3.04 -13.47
C ALA A 201 -21.48 4.12 -14.01
N ALA A 202 -20.19 3.91 -13.82
CA ALA A 202 -19.14 4.79 -14.33
C ALA A 202 -17.90 3.99 -14.73
N VAL A 203 -17.15 4.53 -15.69
CA VAL A 203 -15.81 4.04 -16.02
C VAL A 203 -14.80 5.11 -15.63
N CYS A 204 -13.73 4.69 -15.00
CA CYS A 204 -12.60 5.56 -14.67
C CYS A 204 -11.27 4.81 -14.79
N GLY A 205 -10.18 5.50 -14.55
CA GLY A 205 -8.87 4.90 -14.48
C GLY A 205 -7.97 5.57 -13.46
N ASP A 206 -6.85 4.90 -13.18
CA ASP A 206 -5.77 5.45 -12.38
C ASP A 206 -4.47 5.48 -13.19
N LEU A 207 -3.62 6.45 -12.88
CA LEU A 207 -2.28 6.58 -13.44
C LEU A 207 -1.25 6.64 -12.30
N GLY A 208 -0.39 5.63 -12.25
CA GLY A 208 0.69 5.52 -11.27
C GLY A 208 2.06 5.75 -11.90
N LEU A 209 2.93 6.43 -11.15
CA LEU A 209 4.37 6.50 -11.38
C LEU A 209 5.11 6.14 -10.10
N LEU A 210 6.24 5.46 -10.25
CA LEU A 210 7.14 5.14 -9.15
C LEU A 210 8.59 5.42 -9.56
N TYR A 211 9.27 6.23 -8.77
CA TYR A 211 10.69 6.54 -8.92
C TYR A 211 11.50 5.90 -7.78
N ARG A 212 12.52 5.13 -8.13
CA ARG A 212 13.47 4.49 -7.19
C ARG A 212 14.90 4.80 -7.63
N PRO A 213 15.62 5.68 -6.92
CA PRO A 213 16.99 6.03 -7.27
C PRO A 213 17.91 4.80 -7.18
N VAL A 214 18.83 4.62 -8.15
CA VAL A 214 19.77 3.48 -8.14
C VAL A 214 20.69 3.52 -6.92
N ASN A 215 21.15 4.72 -6.54
CA ASN A 215 22.09 4.92 -5.43
C ASN A 215 21.39 5.00 -4.07
N ALA A 216 20.06 4.97 -4.03
CA ALA A 216 19.24 4.99 -2.82
C ALA A 216 18.10 3.98 -2.95
N ASN A 217 18.43 2.70 -3.13
CA ASN A 217 17.47 1.63 -3.41
C ASN A 217 16.43 1.38 -2.28
N LYS A 218 16.61 2.00 -1.12
CA LYS A 218 15.69 2.00 0.02
C LYS A 218 14.61 3.09 -0.07
N LEU A 219 14.81 4.10 -0.91
CA LEU A 219 13.86 5.19 -1.14
C LEU A 219 12.99 4.88 -2.36
N SER A 220 11.70 5.16 -2.22
CA SER A 220 10.74 5.17 -3.32
C SER A 220 9.87 6.41 -3.25
N LEU A 221 9.67 7.06 -4.39
CA LEU A 221 8.76 8.19 -4.55
C LEU A 221 7.63 7.77 -5.49
N GLY A 222 6.40 7.89 -5.04
CA GLY A 222 5.20 7.53 -5.79
C GLY A 222 4.38 8.76 -6.15
N LEU A 223 3.84 8.77 -7.36
CA LEU A 223 2.74 9.65 -7.76
C LEU A 223 1.60 8.75 -8.22
N ASN A 224 0.39 9.00 -7.76
CA ASN A 224 -0.80 8.33 -8.26
C ASN A 224 -1.94 9.34 -8.47
N ILE A 225 -2.59 9.27 -9.61
CA ILE A 225 -3.82 10.01 -9.92
C ILE A 225 -4.93 8.98 -9.99
N GLN A 226 -5.86 9.01 -9.04
CA GLN A 226 -6.93 8.03 -8.88
C GLN A 226 -8.27 8.55 -9.42
N ASN A 227 -9.08 7.62 -9.93
CA ASN A 227 -10.49 7.82 -10.30
C ASN A 227 -10.72 8.90 -11.37
N LEU A 228 -9.81 9.01 -12.34
CA LEU A 228 -9.97 9.90 -13.50
C LEU A 228 -11.05 9.34 -14.44
N GLY A 229 -12.18 10.02 -14.58
CA GLY A 229 -13.31 9.50 -15.37
C GLY A 229 -14.48 10.46 -15.52
N SER A 230 -15.53 10.00 -16.19
CA SER A 230 -16.66 10.81 -16.67
C SER A 230 -17.70 11.20 -15.60
N GLY A 231 -17.45 10.92 -14.31
CA GLY A 231 -18.48 11.01 -13.27
C GLY A 231 -19.43 9.80 -13.29
N ILE A 232 -20.28 9.70 -12.28
CA ILE A 232 -21.37 8.72 -12.19
C ILE A 232 -22.72 9.41 -12.40
N LYS A 233 -23.62 8.80 -13.16
CA LYS A 233 -24.93 9.37 -13.48
C LYS A 233 -26.06 8.56 -12.86
N PHE A 234 -26.83 9.19 -11.97
CA PHE A 234 -28.07 8.65 -11.43
C PHE A 234 -29.26 9.30 -12.12
N ILE A 235 -30.03 8.52 -12.87
CA ILE A 235 -31.22 8.99 -13.61
C ILE A 235 -30.85 10.13 -14.58
N ASN A 236 -30.93 11.39 -14.12
CA ASN A 236 -30.63 12.59 -14.90
C ASN A 236 -29.44 13.39 -14.37
N ASP A 237 -29.02 13.17 -13.12
CA ASP A 237 -27.98 13.97 -12.47
C ASP A 237 -26.62 13.28 -12.51
N SER A 238 -25.59 14.04 -12.91
CA SER A 238 -24.21 13.57 -12.92
C SER A 238 -23.44 14.11 -11.73
N ALA A 239 -22.79 13.24 -10.98
CA ALA A 239 -21.85 13.60 -9.93
C ALA A 239 -20.42 13.23 -10.37
N SER A 240 -19.46 14.14 -10.16
CA SER A 240 -18.05 13.83 -10.42
C SER A 240 -17.57 12.71 -9.50
N LEU A 241 -16.57 11.93 -9.94
CA LEU A 241 -15.92 10.94 -9.09
C LEU A 241 -14.95 11.62 -8.10
N PRO A 242 -14.63 10.98 -6.96
CA PRO A 242 -13.66 11.47 -5.99
C PRO A 242 -12.26 11.25 -6.57
N MET A 243 -11.86 12.14 -7.47
CA MET A 243 -10.52 12.14 -8.04
C MET A 243 -9.53 12.52 -6.94
N ASN A 244 -8.42 11.80 -6.84
CA ASN A 244 -7.39 12.05 -5.83
C ASN A 244 -6.01 12.05 -6.47
N ILE A 245 -5.22 13.08 -6.17
CA ILE A 245 -3.80 13.13 -6.50
C ILE A 245 -3.02 12.79 -5.24
N LYS A 246 -2.20 11.76 -5.31
CA LYS A 246 -1.40 11.24 -4.19
C LYS A 246 0.08 11.33 -4.50
N LEU A 247 0.82 12.03 -3.65
CA LEU A 247 2.28 12.06 -3.65
C LEU A 247 2.77 11.27 -2.45
N GLY A 248 3.60 10.24 -2.66
CA GLY A 248 4.03 9.33 -1.61
C GLY A 248 5.53 9.15 -1.56
N MET A 249 6.04 8.90 -0.36
CA MET A 249 7.42 8.54 -0.10
C MET A 249 7.45 7.28 0.77
N GLY A 250 8.20 6.27 0.32
CA GLY A 250 8.50 5.07 1.08
C GLY A 250 10.00 5.00 1.39
N TYR A 251 10.35 4.60 2.61
CA TYR A 251 11.75 4.42 2.99
C TYR A 251 11.94 3.16 3.84
N LYS A 252 12.91 2.32 3.46
CA LYS A 252 13.21 1.05 4.13
C LYS A 252 14.50 1.13 4.95
N LEU A 253 14.42 0.77 6.23
CA LEU A 253 15.49 0.77 7.22
C LEU A 253 15.66 -0.63 7.84
N LEU A 254 16.72 -0.82 8.63
CA LEU A 254 16.96 -2.05 9.42
C LEU A 254 16.88 -3.32 8.57
N LYS A 255 17.60 -3.37 7.44
CA LYS A 255 17.57 -4.49 6.48
C LYS A 255 16.15 -4.81 5.96
N ASP A 256 15.37 -3.77 5.71
CA ASP A 256 13.98 -3.80 5.24
C ASP A 256 12.95 -4.26 6.29
N ASN A 257 13.36 -4.42 7.55
CA ASN A 257 12.43 -4.76 8.63
C ASN A 257 11.61 -3.56 9.09
N LEU A 258 12.10 -2.32 8.91
CA LEU A 258 11.37 -1.10 9.22
C LEU A 258 11.03 -0.37 7.92
N VAL A 259 9.75 -0.09 7.68
CA VAL A 259 9.28 0.69 6.54
C VAL A 259 8.56 1.92 7.04
N MET A 260 8.94 3.07 6.50
CA MET A 260 8.30 4.36 6.78
C MET A 260 7.58 4.84 5.53
N GLY A 261 6.37 5.37 5.71
CA GLY A 261 5.53 5.93 4.67
C GLY A 261 5.09 7.35 5.00
N LEU A 262 5.10 8.21 4.00
CA LEU A 262 4.53 9.55 4.05
C LEU A 262 3.80 9.80 2.74
N ASP A 263 2.52 10.10 2.80
CA ASP A 263 1.73 10.50 1.62
C ASP A 263 1.06 11.86 1.85
N TYR A 264 0.94 12.65 0.79
CA TYR A 264 0.04 13.78 0.68
C TYR A 264 -1.06 13.41 -0.30
N ASN A 265 -2.31 13.61 0.11
CA ASN A 265 -3.50 13.33 -0.69
C ASN A 265 -4.21 14.64 -0.96
N GLN A 266 -4.52 14.88 -2.23
CA GLN A 266 -5.31 16.01 -2.68
C GLN A 266 -6.55 15.49 -3.42
N PRO A 267 -7.66 15.26 -2.69
CA PRO A 267 -8.94 15.00 -3.33
C PRO A 267 -9.46 16.26 -4.01
N ASN A 268 -10.34 16.10 -5.00
CA ASN A 268 -11.02 17.20 -5.68
C ASN A 268 -12.24 17.73 -4.92
N ASP A 269 -12.73 17.00 -3.92
CA ASP A 269 -13.95 17.30 -3.18
C ASP A 269 -13.73 17.51 -1.68
N ASN A 270 -12.47 17.55 -1.23
CA ASN A 270 -12.12 17.90 0.14
C ASN A 270 -10.73 18.55 0.21
N GLN A 271 -10.35 19.06 1.38
CA GLN A 271 -9.03 19.63 1.62
C GLN A 271 -7.94 18.55 1.56
N GLY A 272 -6.72 18.96 1.21
CA GLY A 272 -5.58 18.05 1.23
C GLY A 272 -5.28 17.52 2.63
N HIS A 273 -4.76 16.30 2.73
CA HIS A 273 -4.32 15.72 4.01
C HIS A 273 -3.05 14.89 3.88
N ILE A 274 -2.31 14.80 4.99
CA ILE A 274 -1.08 14.00 5.09
C ILE A 274 -1.39 12.68 5.80
N SER A 275 -0.80 11.60 5.30
CA SER A 275 -0.78 10.28 5.94
C SER A 275 0.64 9.90 6.33
N LEU A 276 0.81 9.35 7.52
CA LEU A 276 2.07 8.80 8.02
C LEU A 276 1.89 7.33 8.36
N GLY A 277 2.90 6.50 8.09
CA GLY A 277 2.86 5.08 8.41
C GLY A 277 4.22 4.53 8.80
N LEU A 278 4.24 3.61 9.78
CA LEU A 278 5.40 2.86 10.22
C LEU A 278 5.04 1.37 10.25
N GLU A 279 5.82 0.52 9.60
CA GLU A 279 5.71 -0.94 9.64
C GLU A 279 7.02 -1.54 10.16
N TYR A 280 6.95 -2.40 11.16
CA TYR A 280 8.10 -3.10 11.71
C TYR A 280 7.89 -4.62 11.74
N TRP A 281 8.78 -5.38 11.11
CA TRP A 281 8.77 -6.84 11.08
C TRP A 281 9.81 -7.46 12.01
N ILE A 282 9.34 -8.24 12.97
CA ILE A 282 10.14 -9.10 13.84
C ILE A 282 10.37 -10.42 13.11
N THR A 283 11.64 -10.72 12.80
CA THR A 283 12.08 -11.97 12.16
C THR A 283 11.34 -12.27 10.83
N LYS A 284 10.82 -11.22 10.17
CA LYS A 284 9.99 -11.32 8.93
C LYS A 284 8.73 -12.17 9.06
N LEU A 285 8.32 -12.52 10.28
CA LEU A 285 7.20 -13.41 10.56
C LEU A 285 6.05 -12.67 11.23
N ILE A 286 6.35 -11.75 12.15
CA ILE A 286 5.35 -10.92 12.84
C ILE A 286 5.61 -9.46 12.50
N GLY A 287 4.58 -8.75 12.06
CA GLY A 287 4.62 -7.35 11.68
C GLY A 287 3.69 -6.51 12.54
N PHE A 288 4.16 -5.35 12.97
CA PHE A 288 3.35 -4.33 13.63
C PHE A 288 3.32 -3.07 12.78
N ARG A 289 2.17 -2.40 12.77
CA ARG A 289 1.95 -1.19 12.00
C ARG A 289 1.26 -0.15 12.84
N VAL A 290 1.74 1.08 12.72
CA VAL A 290 1.09 2.26 13.28
C VAL A 290 1.05 3.32 12.19
N GLY A 291 -0.13 3.89 11.99
CA GLY A 291 -0.36 4.93 11.01
C GLY A 291 -1.16 6.08 11.59
N TYR A 292 -1.09 7.22 10.92
CA TYR A 292 -1.90 8.39 11.21
C TYR A 292 -2.44 8.97 9.90
N LYS A 293 -3.76 9.12 9.82
CA LYS A 293 -4.43 9.82 8.71
C LYS A 293 -4.78 11.21 9.19
N GLY A 294 -4.23 12.24 8.55
CA GLY A 294 -4.52 13.64 8.86
C GLY A 294 -5.97 14.01 8.54
N ALA A 295 -6.43 15.09 9.16
CA ALA A 295 -7.75 15.63 8.89
C ALA A 295 -7.81 16.31 7.51
N SER A 296 -8.95 16.16 6.86
CA SER A 296 -9.29 16.71 5.55
C SER A 296 -10.64 17.40 5.74
N GLY A 297 -10.69 18.73 5.83
CA GLY A 297 -11.90 19.57 5.93
C GLY A 297 -13.18 18.89 6.45
N GLY A 298 -13.42 18.91 7.76
CA GLY A 298 -14.65 18.35 8.36
C GLY A 298 -14.79 16.82 8.33
N ASP A 299 -13.87 16.08 7.71
CA ASP A 299 -13.90 14.63 7.64
C ASP A 299 -13.57 13.97 8.99
N LEU A 300 -14.50 13.14 9.46
CA LEU A 300 -14.41 12.36 10.70
C LEU A 300 -13.44 11.16 10.58
N GLY A 301 -12.84 10.95 9.40
CA GLY A 301 -11.93 9.84 9.12
C GLY A 301 -10.48 9.96 9.62
N SER A 302 -10.11 11.10 10.22
CA SER A 302 -8.75 11.33 10.73
C SER A 302 -8.45 10.56 12.01
N GLY A 303 -7.20 10.19 12.23
CA GLY A 303 -6.76 9.56 13.47
C GLY A 303 -5.71 8.47 13.30
N LEU A 304 -5.41 7.83 14.43
CA LEU A 304 -4.46 6.72 14.50
C LEU A 304 -5.05 5.46 13.89
N ARG A 305 -4.20 4.64 13.27
CA ARG A 305 -4.52 3.34 12.70
C ARG A 305 -3.51 2.33 13.21
N PHE A 306 -3.96 1.11 13.49
CA PHE A 306 -3.11 0.04 13.97
C PHE A 306 -3.23 -1.17 13.07
N GLY A 307 -2.12 -1.87 12.87
CA GLY A 307 -2.10 -3.10 12.10
C GLY A 307 -1.20 -4.15 12.70
N PHE A 308 -1.60 -5.40 12.51
CA PHE A 308 -0.85 -6.59 12.85
C PHE A 308 -0.74 -7.45 11.59
N GLY A 309 0.41 -8.07 11.39
CA GLY A 309 0.68 -8.96 10.27
C GLY A 309 1.36 -10.22 10.74
N PHE A 310 0.96 -11.36 10.20
CA PHE A 310 1.63 -12.63 10.36
C PHE A 310 1.94 -13.16 8.96
N LEU A 311 3.19 -13.55 8.72
CA LEU A 311 3.64 -14.10 7.44
C LEU A 311 4.41 -15.38 7.68
N ASN A 312 3.88 -16.49 7.17
CA ASN A 312 4.56 -17.78 7.17
C ASN A 312 4.70 -18.29 5.73
N LYS A 313 5.93 -18.20 5.21
CA LYS A 313 6.28 -18.57 3.82
C LYS A 313 5.40 -17.83 2.80
N ASN A 314 4.36 -18.51 2.35
CA ASN A 314 3.50 -18.11 1.25
C ASN A 314 2.13 -17.64 1.74
N ILE A 315 1.80 -17.80 3.02
CA ILE A 315 0.50 -17.42 3.58
C ILE A 315 0.73 -16.27 4.55
N GLY A 316 -0.02 -15.19 4.36
CA GLY A 316 -0.06 -14.03 5.23
C GLY A 316 -1.46 -13.81 5.78
N VAL A 317 -1.55 -13.45 7.05
CA VAL A 317 -2.77 -12.97 7.68
C VAL A 317 -2.48 -11.58 8.22
N ASP A 318 -3.30 -10.61 7.83
CA ASP A 318 -3.18 -9.24 8.30
C ASP A 318 -4.48 -8.84 9.02
N TYR A 319 -4.36 -8.03 10.07
CA TYR A 319 -5.47 -7.41 10.77
C TYR A 319 -5.22 -5.90 10.92
N ALA A 320 -6.25 -5.08 10.76
CA ALA A 320 -6.17 -3.65 11.01
C ALA A 320 -7.36 -3.16 11.83
N PHE A 321 -7.07 -2.23 12.73
CA PHE A 321 -8.03 -1.57 13.60
C PHE A 321 -7.99 -0.06 13.36
N THR A 322 -9.18 0.49 13.15
CA THR A 322 -9.38 1.91 12.89
C THR A 322 -10.44 2.48 13.83
N PRO A 323 -10.06 3.31 14.81
CA PRO A 323 -11.01 4.08 15.59
C PRO A 323 -11.52 5.30 14.79
N TYR A 324 -12.84 5.42 14.63
CA TYR A 324 -13.50 6.61 14.06
C TYR A 324 -14.18 7.47 15.14
N SER A 325 -13.72 7.37 16.39
CA SER A 325 -14.25 8.13 17.52
C SER A 325 -15.77 7.90 17.67
N VAL A 326 -16.59 8.95 17.49
CA VAL A 326 -18.06 8.91 17.68
C VAL A 326 -18.80 8.04 16.66
N LEU A 327 -18.18 7.70 15.52
CA LEU A 327 -18.79 6.85 14.49
C LEU A 327 -18.63 5.35 14.78
N GLY A 328 -17.86 4.99 15.80
CA GLY A 328 -17.49 3.62 16.13
C GLY A 328 -16.14 3.22 15.53
N ASP A 329 -15.92 1.91 15.42
CA ASP A 329 -14.64 1.34 14.99
C ASP A 329 -14.81 0.49 13.73
N ALA A 330 -13.78 0.46 12.89
CA ALA A 330 -13.69 -0.45 11.76
C ALA A 330 -12.58 -1.48 11.95
N HIS A 331 -12.85 -2.69 11.45
CA HIS A 331 -11.97 -3.84 11.57
C HIS A 331 -11.77 -4.46 10.20
N GLN A 332 -10.52 -4.62 9.77
CA GLN A 332 -10.19 -5.33 8.54
C GLN A 332 -9.42 -6.60 8.84
N LEU A 333 -9.82 -7.70 8.22
CA LEU A 333 -9.10 -8.98 8.21
C LEU A 333 -8.71 -9.30 6.78
N GLY A 334 -7.46 -9.69 6.59
CA GLY A 334 -6.89 -9.97 5.27
C GLY A 334 -6.19 -11.32 5.26
N LEU A 335 -6.43 -12.09 4.19
CA LEU A 335 -5.70 -13.29 3.84
C LEU A 335 -4.93 -13.05 2.55
N LYS A 336 -3.65 -13.39 2.58
CA LYS A 336 -2.71 -13.23 1.47
C LYS A 336 -2.11 -14.58 1.14
N ILE A 337 -2.17 -14.97 -0.14
CA ILE A 337 -1.57 -16.21 -0.62
C ILE A 337 -0.62 -15.86 -1.75
N ARG A 338 0.66 -16.21 -1.58
CA ARG A 338 1.73 -16.00 -2.54
C ARG A 338 2.08 -17.29 -3.24
N PHE A 339 2.32 -17.20 -4.54
CA PHE A 339 2.85 -18.30 -5.35
C PHE A 339 4.17 -17.86 -5.96
N GLU A 340 4.95 -18.85 -6.40
CA GLU A 340 6.17 -18.58 -7.17
C GLU A 340 5.84 -17.70 -8.38
N GLY A 341 6.64 -16.64 -8.55
CA GLY A 341 6.53 -15.73 -9.67
C GLY A 341 7.83 -15.67 -10.48
N VAL A 342 8.25 -14.48 -10.86
CA VAL A 342 9.37 -14.30 -11.79
C VAL A 342 10.64 -13.91 -11.04
N SER A 343 11.73 -14.66 -11.23
CA SER A 343 13.05 -14.23 -10.75
C SER A 343 13.58 -13.06 -11.59
N LYS A 344 13.92 -11.94 -10.95
CA LYS A 344 14.62 -10.80 -11.59
C LYS A 344 16.07 -11.14 -11.98
N PHE A 345 16.65 -12.20 -11.43
CA PHE A 345 18.00 -12.64 -11.75
C PHE A 345 17.98 -13.91 -12.61
N PRO A 346 18.85 -14.04 -13.63
CA PRO A 346 19.04 -15.31 -14.32
C PRO A 346 19.44 -16.36 -13.28
N THR A 347 18.73 -17.50 -13.28
CA THR A 347 19.15 -18.66 -12.50
C THR A 347 20.61 -18.94 -12.84
N PRO A 348 21.53 -19.02 -11.87
CA PRO A 348 22.90 -19.42 -12.16
C PRO A 348 22.84 -20.71 -13.00
N PRO A 349 23.65 -20.85 -14.05
CA PRO A 349 23.67 -22.09 -14.82
C PRO A 349 23.85 -23.22 -13.81
N GLN A 350 22.88 -24.15 -13.78
CA GLN A 350 23.00 -25.34 -12.95
C GLN A 350 24.35 -25.94 -13.30
N LYS A 351 25.29 -25.96 -12.36
CA LYS A 351 26.53 -26.69 -12.53
C LYS A 351 26.07 -28.11 -12.82
N LYS A 352 26.18 -28.56 -14.08
CA LYS A 352 26.01 -29.97 -14.42
C LYS A 352 26.86 -30.71 -13.41
N ALA A 353 26.24 -31.55 -12.59
CA ALA A 353 26.95 -32.33 -11.60
C ALA A 353 28.13 -32.98 -12.33
N VAL A 354 29.35 -32.58 -11.95
CA VAL A 354 30.55 -33.22 -12.46
C VAL A 354 30.38 -34.66 -12.00
N LYS A 355 30.08 -35.56 -12.95
CA LYS A 355 30.09 -36.99 -12.68
C LYS A 355 31.55 -37.31 -12.36
N PHE A 356 31.89 -37.35 -11.08
CA PHE A 356 33.16 -37.92 -10.66
C PHE A 356 33.17 -39.36 -11.18
N PRO A 357 34.18 -39.78 -11.95
CA PRO A 357 34.30 -41.17 -12.32
C PRO A 357 34.30 -41.99 -11.03
N THR A 358 33.46 -43.02 -11.00
CA THR A 358 33.38 -43.97 -9.89
C THR A 358 34.80 -44.43 -9.56
N PRO A 359 35.23 -44.41 -8.28
CA PRO A 359 36.56 -44.88 -7.93
C PRO A 359 36.73 -46.31 -8.47
N GLN A 360 37.67 -46.50 -9.40
CA GLN A 360 38.04 -47.84 -9.84
C GLN A 360 38.44 -48.63 -8.58
N LYS A 361 37.86 -49.81 -8.42
CA LYS A 361 38.20 -50.72 -7.31
C LYS A 361 39.72 -50.88 -7.32
N LYS A 362 40.39 -50.44 -6.24
CA LYS A 362 41.81 -50.68 -6.05
C LYS A 362 42.09 -52.18 -6.22
N PRO A 363 43.12 -52.59 -6.95
CA PRO A 363 43.50 -53.99 -7.03
C PRO A 363 43.74 -54.50 -5.62
N LYS A 364 43.11 -55.63 -5.27
CA LYS A 364 43.37 -56.33 -4.01
C LYS A 364 44.82 -56.84 -4.08
N PHE A 365 45.70 -56.25 -3.29
CA PHE A 365 47.03 -56.81 -3.09
C PHE A 365 46.89 -58.17 -2.38
N PRO A 366 47.58 -59.22 -2.85
CA PRO A 366 47.59 -60.51 -2.16
C PRO A 366 48.19 -60.35 -0.77
N VAL A 367 47.49 -60.90 0.22
CA VAL A 367 47.94 -60.95 1.61
C VAL A 367 49.18 -61.85 1.68
N PRO A 368 50.31 -61.42 2.28
CA PRO A 368 51.47 -62.27 2.45
C PRO A 368 51.12 -63.49 3.33
N PRO A 369 51.68 -64.68 3.04
CA PRO A 369 51.40 -65.86 3.84
C PRO A 369 51.90 -65.66 5.28
N GLN A 370 51.03 -65.96 6.24
CA GLN A 370 51.39 -66.03 7.64
C GLN A 370 52.44 -67.13 7.84
N PHE A 371 53.61 -66.76 8.35
CA PHE A 371 54.58 -67.73 8.84
C PHE A 371 53.94 -68.48 10.01
N LYS A 372 53.77 -69.80 9.84
CA LYS A 372 53.51 -70.71 10.96
C LYS A 372 54.85 -70.96 11.63
N ASP A 373 54.99 -70.48 12.86
CA ASP A 373 56.06 -70.92 13.74
C ASP A 373 55.91 -72.43 13.98
N LYS A 374 56.94 -73.20 13.60
CA LYS A 374 57.11 -74.61 13.96
C LYS A 374 58.08 -74.69 15.13
N TYR A 375 57.61 -75.29 16.23
CA TYR A 375 58.42 -76.22 17.01
C TYR A 375 58.27 -77.61 16.39
#